data_AF-R7V1X0-F1
#
_entry.id   AF-R7V1X0-F1
#
_cell.length_a   1.000
_cell.length_b   1.000
_cell.length_c   1.000
_cell.angle_alpha   90.00
_cell.angle_beta   90.00
_cell.angle_gamma   90.00
#
_symmetry.space_group_name_H-M   'P 1'
#
loop_
_entity.id
_entity.type
_entity.pdbx_description
1 polymer ?
#
loop_
_entity_poly.entity_id
_entity_poly.type
_entity_poly.pdbx_seq_one_letter_code
_entity_poly.pdbx_strand_id
1 'polypeptide(L)'
;MDCPYQFFVLESSLELYARHLLFLHIALEPKCRMGLQDKTELFLELFGNGLVRLQSMEYVRNLATEFIKMITDLDYLEKQMPFVDVSVLKFKERDLLEAIFKLWRNPDPSLFDFKKCWDLRLRKYLGERYDAIPNVFDWDFNMKLTEKGAGVIGTRHYNRWRQTGQAFEIREGAYDTVNYTLASGAVFNQGGERLARRGYWGDIVVSPYIAYGIESEEKSFFKTSNKMFTKSGEDVAEYNITAMLHEISNQEKYVAPTAEEEGVSVTGDEIF
;
A
#
# COMPACT_ATOMS: atom_id res chain seq x y z
N MET A 1 19.10 1.81 21.88
CA MET A 1 19.45 0.72 20.95
C MET A 1 20.61 1.24 20.12
N ASP A 2 21.80 0.65 20.22
CA ASP A 2 22.85 0.93 19.23
C ASP A 2 22.42 0.26 17.93
N CYS A 3 21.85 1.04 17.01
CA CYS A 3 21.56 0.56 15.66
C CYS A 3 22.88 0.60 14.87
N PRO A 4 23.46 -0.54 14.47
CA PRO A 4 24.75 -0.57 13.80
C PRO A 4 24.70 -0.01 12.36
N TYR A 5 23.49 0.25 11.84
CA TYR A 5 23.28 0.71 10.47
C TYR A 5 22.45 1.99 10.45
N GLN A 6 22.93 2.96 9.69
CA GLN A 6 22.23 4.21 9.42
C GLN A 6 21.87 4.24 7.94
N PHE A 7 20.58 4.40 7.66
CA PHE A 7 20.06 4.48 6.29
C PHE A 7 19.62 5.92 6.02
N PHE A 8 20.14 6.51 4.95
CA PHE A 8 19.70 7.80 4.45
C PHE A 8 18.71 7.58 3.31
N VAL A 9 17.48 8.05 3.49
CA VAL A 9 16.41 7.89 2.50
C VAL A 9 16.26 9.19 1.73
N LEU A 10 16.40 9.12 0.41
CA LEU A 10 16.19 10.25 -0.49
C LEU A 10 14.95 9.99 -1.35
N GLU A 11 13.93 10.80 -1.18
CA GLU A 11 12.69 10.72 -1.94
C GLU A 11 12.43 11.94 -2.81
N SER A 12 11.67 11.70 -3.89
CA SER A 12 11.28 12.74 -4.84
C SER A 12 10.15 13.64 -4.33
N SER A 13 9.42 13.23 -3.30
CA SER A 13 8.32 14.00 -2.71
C SER A 13 8.13 13.71 -1.22
N LEU A 14 7.51 14.65 -0.50
CA LEU A 14 7.28 14.53 0.95
C LEU A 14 6.17 13.53 1.29
N GLU A 15 5.23 13.30 0.37
CA GLU A 15 4.19 12.28 0.52
C GLU A 15 4.80 10.87 0.62
N LEU A 16 5.95 10.63 0.00
CA LEU A 16 6.66 9.35 0.10
C LEU A 16 7.30 9.17 1.48
N TYR A 17 7.94 10.20 2.04
CA TYR A 17 8.40 10.15 3.43
C TYR A 17 7.24 9.91 4.41
N ALA A 18 6.10 10.57 4.21
CA ALA A 18 4.91 10.36 5.03
C ALA A 18 4.44 8.89 4.98
N ARG A 19 4.44 8.26 3.78
CA ARG A 19 4.13 6.83 3.61
C ARG A 19 5.17 5.93 4.24
N HIS A 20 6.47 6.27 4.17
CA HIS A 20 7.52 5.51 4.86
C HIS A 20 7.28 5.48 6.37
N LEU A 21 6.96 6.62 6.98
CA LEU A 21 6.62 6.68 8.40
C LEU A 21 5.38 5.82 8.72
N LEU A 22 4.34 5.88 7.89
CA LEU A 22 3.13 5.06 8.05
C LEU A 22 3.45 3.55 8.03
N PHE A 23 4.15 3.08 7.00
CA PHE A 23 4.43 1.65 6.87
C PHE A 23 5.42 1.13 7.91
N LEU A 24 6.40 1.96 8.29
CA LEU A 24 7.31 1.64 9.37
C LEU A 24 6.58 1.55 10.72
N HIS A 25 5.62 2.44 10.97
CA HIS A 25 4.79 2.38 12.17
C HIS A 25 3.91 1.13 12.20
N ILE A 26 3.23 0.79 11.09
CA ILE A 26 2.45 -0.45 10.97
C ILE A 26 3.32 -1.67 11.24
N ALA A 27 4.52 -1.70 10.65
CA ALA A 27 5.44 -2.81 10.80
C ALA A 27 5.82 -3.04 12.28
N LEU A 28 6.09 -1.95 12.99
CA LEU A 28 6.57 -1.95 14.38
C LEU A 28 5.45 -1.88 15.43
N GLU A 29 4.17 -1.86 15.03
CA GLU A 29 3.05 -1.82 15.97
C GLU A 29 3.08 -3.07 16.90
N PRO A 30 2.99 -2.94 18.22
CA PRO A 30 3.05 -4.10 19.11
C PRO A 30 1.92 -5.11 18.84
N LYS A 31 2.22 -6.41 18.97
CA LYS A 31 1.24 -7.52 18.79
C LYS A 31 0.01 -7.39 19.71
N CYS A 32 0.16 -6.76 20.88
CA CYS A 32 -0.97 -6.51 21.79
C CYS A 32 -1.98 -5.48 21.27
N ARG A 33 -1.61 -4.70 20.25
CA ARG A 33 -2.49 -3.70 19.61
C ARG A 33 -3.00 -4.17 18.25
N MET A 34 -2.17 -4.87 17.48
CA MET A 34 -2.53 -5.33 16.13
C MET A 34 -1.92 -6.70 15.85
N GLY A 35 -2.77 -7.66 15.50
CA GLY A 35 -2.35 -9.01 15.12
C GLY A 35 -1.58 -9.01 13.79
N LEU A 36 -0.78 -10.05 13.56
CA LEU A 36 0.03 -10.17 12.34
C LEU A 36 -0.83 -10.10 11.07
N GLN A 37 -1.95 -10.83 11.04
CA GLN A 37 -2.88 -10.81 9.91
C GLN A 37 -3.47 -9.42 9.67
N ASP A 38 -3.95 -8.75 10.73
CA ASP A 38 -4.52 -7.41 10.61
C ASP A 38 -3.48 -6.40 10.09
N LYS A 39 -2.20 -6.53 10.51
CA LYS A 39 -1.11 -5.70 9.98
C LYS A 39 -0.87 -5.95 8.50
N THR A 40 -0.80 -7.21 8.09
CA THR A 40 -0.57 -7.59 6.68
C THR A 40 -1.66 -7.00 5.79
N GLU A 41 -2.92 -7.18 6.19
CA GLU A 41 -4.06 -6.68 5.43
C GLU A 41 -4.07 -5.16 5.36
N LEU A 42 -3.87 -4.48 6.51
CA LEU A 42 -3.82 -3.03 6.58
C LEU A 42 -2.69 -2.46 5.71
N PHE A 43 -1.51 -3.11 5.76
CA PHE A 43 -0.36 -2.73 4.94
C PHE A 43 -0.72 -2.81 3.46
N LEU A 44 -1.18 -3.96 2.97
CA LEU A 44 -1.47 -4.17 1.55
C LEU A 44 -2.59 -3.26 1.07
N GLU A 45 -3.64 -3.11 1.87
CA GLU A 45 -4.76 -2.23 1.59
C GLU A 45 -4.33 -0.77 1.43
N LEU A 46 -3.55 -0.22 2.38
CA LEU A 46 -3.03 1.14 2.29
C LEU A 46 -1.95 1.30 1.21
N PHE A 47 -1.24 0.22 0.88
CA PHE A 47 -0.22 0.18 -0.14
C PHE A 47 -0.80 0.29 -1.55
N GLY A 48 -1.76 -0.57 -1.89
CA GLY A 48 -2.19 -0.80 -3.26
C GLY A 48 -3.56 -0.28 -3.64
N ASN A 49 -4.42 0.11 -2.69
CA ASN A 49 -5.80 0.47 -2.99
C ASN A 49 -6.07 1.96 -2.93
N GLY A 50 -6.79 2.46 -3.92
CA GLY A 50 -7.35 3.81 -3.92
C GLY A 50 -8.49 4.02 -2.94
N LEU A 51 -9.29 2.98 -2.72
CA LEU A 51 -10.38 2.93 -1.76
C LEU A 51 -10.15 1.81 -0.76
N VAL A 52 -10.40 2.09 0.50
CA VAL A 52 -10.12 1.23 1.62
C VAL A 52 -11.36 1.17 2.51
N ARG A 53 -11.37 0.23 3.45
CA ARG A 53 -12.35 0.10 4.51
C ARG A 53 -12.24 1.28 5.46
N LEU A 54 -13.36 1.63 6.09
CA LEU A 54 -13.43 2.75 7.02
C LEU A 54 -12.41 2.60 8.16
N GLN A 55 -12.27 1.39 8.73
CA GLN A 55 -11.35 1.12 9.84
C GLN A 55 -9.89 1.41 9.46
N SER A 56 -9.49 1.06 8.23
CA SER A 56 -8.13 1.31 7.73
C SER A 56 -7.82 2.80 7.64
N MET A 57 -8.78 3.62 7.21
CA MET A 57 -8.62 5.08 7.26
C MET A 57 -8.73 5.68 8.67
N GLU A 58 -9.56 5.11 9.56
CA GLU A 58 -9.62 5.55 10.95
C GLU A 58 -8.26 5.35 11.65
N TYR A 59 -7.59 4.22 11.40
CA TYR A 59 -6.22 4.00 11.86
C TYR A 59 -5.29 5.10 11.34
N VAL A 60 -5.31 5.39 10.04
CA VAL A 60 -4.47 6.45 9.43
C VAL A 60 -4.78 7.82 10.03
N ARG A 61 -6.04 8.17 10.29
CA ARG A 61 -6.44 9.47 10.88
C ARG A 61 -5.92 9.65 12.30
N ASN A 62 -6.01 8.59 13.11
CA ASN A 62 -5.48 8.59 14.46
C ASN A 62 -3.95 8.74 14.44
N LEU A 63 -3.28 7.96 13.59
CA LEU A 63 -1.83 8.01 13.44
C LEU A 63 -1.34 9.35 12.88
N ALA A 64 -2.08 9.96 11.94
CA ALA A 64 -1.75 11.28 11.41
C ALA A 64 -1.72 12.36 12.51
N THR A 65 -2.56 12.22 13.56
CA THR A 65 -2.51 13.13 14.72
C THR A 65 -1.22 12.97 15.51
N GLU A 66 -0.73 11.75 15.66
CA GLU A 66 0.55 11.48 16.31
C GLU A 66 1.74 11.93 15.44
N PHE A 67 1.71 11.68 14.13
CA PHE A 67 2.74 12.15 13.21
C PHE A 67 2.87 13.67 13.17
N ILE A 68 1.76 14.42 13.25
CA ILE A 68 1.80 15.88 13.39
C ILE A 68 2.63 16.27 14.61
N LYS A 69 2.38 15.65 15.78
CA LYS A 69 3.15 15.95 16.99
C LYS A 69 4.63 15.64 16.78
N MET A 70 4.95 14.46 16.25
CA MET A 70 6.32 14.00 16.02
C MET A 70 7.11 14.93 15.08
N ILE A 71 6.53 15.39 13.98
CA ILE A 71 7.26 16.26 13.04
C ILE A 71 7.38 17.71 13.53
N THR A 72 6.50 18.14 14.46
CA THR A 72 6.56 19.47 15.10
C THR A 72 7.43 19.51 16.37
N ASP A 73 7.60 18.37 17.04
CA ASP A 73 8.36 18.20 18.28
C ASP A 73 9.32 17.01 18.14
N LEU A 74 10.60 17.33 17.89
CA LEU A 74 11.62 16.31 17.65
C LEU A 74 11.96 15.50 18.90
N ASP A 75 11.81 16.08 20.10
CA ASP A 75 12.02 15.35 21.35
C ASP A 75 10.90 14.32 21.53
N TYR A 76 9.67 14.67 21.14
CA TYR A 76 8.56 13.72 21.09
C TYR A 76 8.79 12.62 20.05
N LEU A 77 9.27 12.97 18.84
CA LEU A 77 9.63 11.98 17.82
C LEU A 77 10.68 10.99 18.32
N GLU A 78 11.78 11.47 18.90
CA GLU A 78 12.86 10.61 19.42
C GLU A 78 12.32 9.64 20.49
N LYS A 79 11.38 10.09 21.33
CA LYS A 79 10.75 9.23 22.32
C LYS A 79 9.84 8.15 21.71
N GLN A 80 9.09 8.46 20.65
CA GLN A 80 8.11 7.54 20.06
C GLN A 80 8.72 6.61 19.00
N MET A 81 9.64 7.14 18.18
CA MET A 81 10.32 6.43 17.10
C MET A 81 11.82 6.78 17.12
N PRO A 82 12.59 6.27 18.11
CA PRO A 82 14.02 6.59 18.28
C PRO A 82 14.92 6.15 17.10
N PHE A 83 14.37 5.39 16.15
CA PHE A 83 15.03 4.93 14.94
C PHE A 83 14.75 5.82 13.71
N VAL A 84 13.95 6.89 13.86
CA VAL A 84 13.66 7.87 12.81
C VAL A 84 14.28 9.21 13.16
N ASP A 85 15.10 9.72 12.26
CA ASP A 85 15.64 11.08 12.33
C ASP A 85 15.15 11.90 11.13
N VAL A 86 14.54 13.06 11.42
CA VAL A 86 14.07 14.02 10.42
C VAL A 86 14.79 15.38 10.52
N SER A 87 15.86 15.46 11.32
CA SER A 87 16.62 16.70 11.59
C SER A 87 17.22 17.33 10.32
N VAL A 88 17.51 16.51 9.30
CA VAL A 88 18.03 16.94 8.01
C VAL A 88 16.97 17.68 7.16
N LEU A 89 15.68 17.48 7.44
CA LEU A 89 14.61 18.18 6.74
C LEU A 89 14.55 19.66 7.13
N LYS A 90 14.41 20.54 6.13
CA LYS A 90 14.21 21.97 6.35
C LYS A 90 12.90 22.21 7.07
N PHE A 91 12.79 23.32 7.80
CA PHE A 91 11.54 23.73 8.46
C PHE A 91 10.34 23.71 7.51
N LYS A 92 10.50 24.27 6.29
CA LYS A 92 9.46 24.25 5.25
C LYS A 92 9.04 22.83 4.85
N GLU A 93 9.95 21.86 4.83
CA GLU A 93 9.64 20.47 4.48
C GLU A 93 8.84 19.80 5.61
N ARG A 94 9.16 20.11 6.87
CA ARG A 94 8.37 19.68 8.03
C ARG A 94 6.99 20.31 8.05
N ASP A 95 6.85 21.60 7.74
CA ASP A 95 5.54 22.26 7.62
C ASP A 95 4.67 21.61 6.53
N LEU A 96 5.28 21.20 5.42
CA LEU A 96 4.60 20.48 4.35
C LEU A 96 4.20 19.06 4.77
N LEU A 97 5.03 18.34 5.52
CA LEU A 97 4.65 17.06 6.13
C LEU A 97 3.47 17.23 7.10
N GLU A 98 3.48 18.27 7.93
CA GLU A 98 2.34 18.60 8.80
C GLU A 98 1.06 18.78 7.97
N ALA A 99 1.14 19.51 6.85
CA ALA A 99 0.02 19.73 5.95
C ALA A 99 -0.48 18.43 5.30
N ILE A 100 0.41 17.50 4.96
CA ILE A 100 0.06 16.17 4.45
C ILE A 100 -0.71 15.38 5.52
N PHE A 101 -0.22 15.35 6.76
CA PHE A 101 -0.92 14.64 7.84
C PHE A 101 -2.25 15.29 8.22
N LYS A 102 -2.35 16.63 8.15
CA LYS A 102 -3.63 17.34 8.30
C LYS A 102 -4.63 16.94 7.21
N LEU A 103 -4.17 16.70 5.98
CA LEU A 103 -5.01 16.15 4.91
C LEU A 103 -5.48 14.73 5.24
N TRP A 104 -4.58 13.85 5.66
CA TRP A 104 -4.91 12.46 6.01
C TRP A 104 -5.94 12.36 7.14
N ARG A 105 -5.86 13.28 8.11
CA ARG A 105 -6.82 13.38 9.21
C ARG A 105 -8.19 13.89 8.78
N ASN A 106 -8.31 14.56 7.64
CA ASN A 106 -9.53 15.24 7.26
C ASN A 106 -10.64 14.24 6.88
N PRO A 107 -11.86 14.35 7.45
CA PRO A 107 -12.95 13.47 7.10
C PRO A 107 -13.64 13.82 5.78
N ASP A 108 -13.45 15.03 5.24
CA ASP A 108 -14.19 15.55 4.07
C ASP A 108 -13.76 14.86 2.76
N PRO A 109 -14.59 13.97 2.18
CA PRO A 109 -14.27 13.22 0.97
C PRO A 109 -14.11 14.10 -0.28
N SER A 110 -14.58 15.35 -0.25
CA SER A 110 -14.52 16.25 -1.41
C SER A 110 -13.09 16.75 -1.71
N LEU A 111 -12.18 16.66 -0.74
CA LEU A 111 -10.79 17.11 -0.87
C LEU A 111 -9.96 16.22 -1.79
N PHE A 112 -10.37 14.97 -1.98
CA PHE A 112 -9.69 14.03 -2.86
C PHE A 112 -10.66 12.99 -3.42
N ASP A 113 -11.16 13.24 -4.62
CA ASP A 113 -11.94 12.24 -5.37
C ASP A 113 -11.01 11.31 -6.14
N PHE A 114 -10.67 10.17 -5.52
CA PHE A 114 -9.79 9.18 -6.12
C PHE A 114 -10.35 8.64 -7.45
N LYS A 115 -11.64 8.30 -7.51
CA LYS A 115 -12.25 7.70 -8.71
C LYS A 115 -12.15 8.64 -9.90
N LYS A 116 -12.46 9.93 -9.69
CA LYS A 116 -12.30 10.96 -10.72
C LYS A 116 -10.84 11.16 -11.11
N CYS A 117 -9.92 11.19 -10.14
CA CYS A 117 -8.49 11.29 -10.43
C CYS A 117 -8.00 10.11 -11.27
N TRP A 118 -8.43 8.89 -10.95
CA TRP A 118 -8.09 7.66 -11.66
C TRP A 118 -8.61 7.66 -13.10
N ASP A 119 -9.89 7.97 -13.31
CA ASP A 119 -10.50 8.07 -14.66
C ASP A 119 -9.78 9.15 -15.51
N LEU A 120 -9.49 10.33 -14.94
CA LEU A 120 -8.75 11.37 -15.65
C LEU A 120 -7.32 10.94 -16.01
N ARG A 121 -6.65 10.19 -15.13
CA ARG A 121 -5.32 9.62 -15.38
C ARG A 121 -5.38 8.60 -16.52
N LEU A 122 -6.36 7.69 -16.51
CA LEU A 122 -6.55 6.70 -17.56
C LEU A 122 -6.87 7.36 -18.91
N ARG A 123 -7.79 8.33 -18.96
CA ARG A 123 -8.12 9.08 -20.18
C ARG A 123 -6.90 9.76 -20.77
N LYS A 124 -6.12 10.44 -19.93
CA LYS A 124 -4.90 11.12 -20.38
C LYS A 124 -3.84 10.14 -20.88
N TYR A 125 -3.66 9.00 -20.21
CA TYR A 125 -2.65 8.00 -20.59
C TYR A 125 -3.03 7.22 -21.85
N LEU A 126 -4.31 6.86 -22.01
CA LEU A 126 -4.78 6.03 -23.11
C LEU A 126 -5.12 6.82 -24.38
N GLY A 127 -5.54 8.08 -24.24
CA GLY A 127 -5.97 8.92 -25.36
C GLY A 127 -7.10 8.24 -26.15
N GLU A 128 -6.93 8.13 -27.46
CA GLU A 128 -7.89 7.49 -28.37
C GLU A 128 -8.15 6.02 -28.02
N ARG A 129 -7.22 5.35 -27.31
CA ARG A 129 -7.38 3.95 -26.91
C ARG A 129 -8.24 3.77 -25.66
N TYR A 130 -8.78 4.86 -25.09
CA TYR A 130 -9.63 4.79 -23.90
C TYR A 130 -10.88 3.93 -24.11
N ASP A 131 -11.49 3.99 -25.30
CA ASP A 131 -12.67 3.20 -25.63
C ASP A 131 -12.33 1.71 -25.89
N ALA A 132 -11.04 1.38 -25.99
CA ALA A 132 -10.53 0.02 -26.20
C ALA A 132 -9.86 -0.57 -24.95
N ILE A 133 -10.19 -0.07 -23.75
CA ILE A 133 -9.62 -0.49 -22.45
C ILE A 133 -9.42 -2.02 -22.34
N PRO A 134 -10.41 -2.89 -22.58
CA PRO A 134 -10.23 -4.33 -22.39
C PRO A 134 -9.07 -4.90 -23.20
N ASN A 135 -8.94 -4.48 -24.46
CA ASN A 135 -7.88 -4.95 -25.37
C ASN A 135 -6.51 -4.38 -24.99
N VAL A 136 -6.45 -3.11 -24.60
CA VAL A 136 -5.18 -2.48 -24.20
C VAL A 136 -4.66 -3.10 -22.91
N PHE A 137 -5.55 -3.42 -21.97
CA PHE A 137 -5.16 -3.94 -20.65
C PHE A 137 -4.65 -5.37 -20.81
N ASP A 138 -5.35 -6.20 -21.59
CA ASP A 138 -4.89 -7.54 -21.92
C ASP A 138 -3.54 -7.52 -22.66
N TRP A 139 -3.37 -6.63 -23.63
CA TRP A 139 -2.10 -6.48 -24.34
C TRP A 139 -0.96 -6.03 -23.41
N ASP A 140 -1.21 -5.02 -22.55
CA ASP A 140 -0.22 -4.56 -21.57
C ASP A 140 0.15 -5.67 -20.59
N PHE A 141 -0.82 -6.44 -20.11
CA PHE A 141 -0.56 -7.58 -19.22
C PHE A 141 0.36 -8.60 -19.89
N ASN A 142 -0.03 -9.10 -21.07
CA ASN A 142 0.72 -10.15 -21.74
C ASN A 142 2.11 -9.68 -22.17
N MET A 143 2.22 -8.52 -22.81
CA MET A 143 3.48 -8.05 -23.41
C MET A 143 4.40 -7.33 -22.43
N LYS A 144 3.88 -6.69 -21.37
CA LYS A 144 4.71 -5.93 -20.43
C LYS A 144 4.93 -6.61 -19.08
N LEU A 145 4.03 -7.48 -18.65
CA LEU A 145 4.13 -8.16 -17.36
C LEU A 145 4.49 -9.63 -17.54
N THR A 146 3.69 -10.39 -18.28
CA THR A 146 3.90 -11.85 -18.44
C THR A 146 5.23 -12.18 -19.10
N GLU A 147 5.59 -11.51 -20.20
CA GLU A 147 6.89 -11.70 -20.86
C GLU A 147 8.10 -11.34 -19.97
N LYS A 148 7.87 -10.54 -18.92
CA LYS A 148 8.89 -10.14 -17.95
C LYS A 148 8.85 -10.97 -16.66
N GLY A 149 8.12 -12.09 -16.64
CA GLY A 149 8.05 -13.00 -15.50
C GLY A 149 6.98 -12.65 -14.45
N ALA A 150 6.19 -11.60 -14.64
CA ALA A 150 5.14 -11.19 -13.70
C ALA A 150 3.76 -11.82 -13.99
N GLY A 151 3.73 -12.98 -14.67
CA GLY A 151 2.50 -13.67 -15.03
C GLY A 151 1.68 -14.17 -13.84
N VAL A 152 2.32 -14.39 -12.68
CA VAL A 152 1.66 -14.83 -11.43
C VAL A 152 0.63 -13.84 -10.91
N ILE A 153 0.73 -12.56 -11.28
CA ILE A 153 -0.29 -11.54 -10.96
C ILE A 153 -1.67 -12.01 -11.40
N GLY A 154 -1.75 -12.61 -12.59
CA GLY A 154 -2.99 -13.08 -13.20
C GLY A 154 -3.80 -11.96 -13.84
N THR A 155 -4.31 -12.23 -15.05
CA THR A 155 -5.02 -11.25 -15.88
C THR A 155 -6.22 -10.63 -15.16
N ARG A 156 -6.95 -11.40 -14.36
CA ARG A 156 -8.12 -10.92 -13.60
C ARG A 156 -7.75 -9.83 -12.60
N HIS A 157 -6.73 -10.08 -11.77
CA HIS A 157 -6.30 -9.13 -10.73
C HIS A 157 -5.67 -7.88 -11.35
N TYR A 158 -4.85 -8.06 -12.39
CA TYR A 158 -4.29 -6.93 -13.13
C TYR A 158 -5.38 -6.06 -13.77
N ASN A 159 -6.31 -6.65 -14.54
CA ASN A 159 -7.37 -5.90 -15.22
C ASN A 159 -8.27 -5.18 -14.22
N ARG A 160 -8.64 -5.83 -13.13
CA ARG A 160 -9.41 -5.23 -12.05
C ARG A 160 -8.73 -3.99 -11.49
N TRP A 161 -7.47 -4.12 -11.08
CA TRP A 161 -6.70 -2.99 -10.54
C TRP A 161 -6.59 -1.87 -11.57
N ARG A 162 -6.27 -2.19 -12.82
CA ARG A 162 -6.07 -1.17 -13.87
C ARG A 162 -7.37 -0.43 -14.20
N GLN A 163 -8.53 -1.07 -13.99
CA GLN A 163 -9.86 -0.46 -14.16
C GLN A 163 -10.28 0.40 -12.97
N THR A 164 -9.96 -0.02 -11.74
CA THR A 164 -10.60 0.53 -10.52
C THR A 164 -9.64 1.20 -9.55
N GLY A 165 -8.34 0.96 -9.67
CA GLY A 165 -7.33 1.33 -8.68
C GLY A 165 -7.33 0.45 -7.42
N GLN A 166 -8.02 -0.70 -7.45
CA GLN A 166 -8.13 -1.63 -6.33
C GLN A 166 -7.29 -2.89 -6.59
N ALA A 167 -6.28 -3.11 -5.76
CA ALA A 167 -5.41 -4.29 -5.86
C ALA A 167 -5.80 -5.38 -4.86
N PHE A 168 -5.84 -5.05 -3.57
CA PHE A 168 -5.92 -6.02 -2.48
C PHE A 168 -7.30 -6.03 -1.83
N GLU A 169 -8.09 -7.08 -2.00
CA GLU A 169 -9.39 -7.24 -1.32
C GLU A 169 -9.44 -8.51 -0.48
N ILE A 170 -8.60 -8.53 0.55
CA ILE A 170 -8.32 -9.74 1.34
C ILE A 170 -9.53 -10.14 2.20
N ARG A 171 -10.33 -9.17 2.70
CA ARG A 171 -11.60 -9.47 3.37
C ARG A 171 -12.79 -8.98 2.57
N GLU A 172 -13.90 -9.70 2.74
CA GLU A 172 -15.22 -9.21 2.37
C GLU A 172 -15.56 -7.94 3.17
N GLY A 173 -15.92 -6.88 2.46
CA GLY A 173 -16.23 -5.59 3.07
C GLY A 173 -16.41 -4.48 2.04
N ALA A 174 -16.87 -3.33 2.51
CA ALA A 174 -17.01 -2.14 1.67
C ALA A 174 -15.66 -1.40 1.58
N TYR A 175 -15.10 -1.32 0.37
CA TYR A 175 -13.94 -0.49 0.04
C TYR A 175 -14.42 0.78 -0.65
N ASP A 176 -14.95 1.71 0.13
CA ASP A 176 -15.59 2.94 -0.35
C ASP A 176 -14.97 4.21 0.25
N THR A 177 -14.05 4.09 1.20
CA THR A 177 -13.40 5.21 1.86
C THR A 177 -12.10 5.55 1.13
N VAL A 178 -11.91 6.83 0.79
CA VAL A 178 -10.73 7.27 0.04
C VAL A 178 -9.44 7.07 0.84
N ASN A 179 -8.45 6.43 0.21
CA ASN A 179 -7.11 6.33 0.75
C ASN A 179 -6.31 7.64 0.55
N TYR A 180 -6.38 8.54 1.54
CA TYR A 180 -5.65 9.82 1.48
C TYR A 180 -4.13 9.67 1.43
N THR A 181 -3.59 8.50 1.78
CA THR A 181 -2.15 8.25 1.74
C THR A 181 -1.61 8.17 0.30
N LEU A 182 -2.49 8.07 -0.71
CA LEU A 182 -2.14 8.10 -2.12
C LEU A 182 -2.33 9.48 -2.77
N ALA A 183 -2.86 10.46 -2.02
CA ALA A 183 -2.99 11.82 -2.50
C ALA A 183 -1.60 12.47 -2.64
N SER A 184 -1.32 13.05 -3.81
CA SER A 184 -0.04 13.70 -4.11
C SER A 184 -0.25 15.01 -4.88
N GLY A 185 0.68 15.95 -4.71
CA GLY A 185 0.74 17.18 -5.49
C GLY A 185 1.55 17.03 -6.77
N ALA A 186 1.08 17.60 -7.88
CA ALA A 186 1.88 17.78 -9.09
C ALA A 186 1.73 19.20 -9.63
N VAL A 187 2.83 19.77 -10.11
CA VAL A 187 2.85 21.11 -10.72
C VAL A 187 2.87 20.97 -12.23
N PHE A 188 1.88 21.57 -12.89
CA PHE A 188 1.76 21.59 -14.34
C PHE A 188 2.07 22.98 -14.88
N ASN A 189 2.68 23.04 -16.06
CA ASN A 189 2.78 24.27 -16.83
C ASN A 189 1.65 24.29 -17.87
N GLN A 190 0.70 25.19 -17.72
CA GLN A 190 -0.41 25.36 -18.67
C GLN A 190 -0.38 26.80 -19.19
N GLY A 191 0.02 26.97 -20.45
CA GLY A 191 0.06 28.30 -21.08
C GLY A 191 1.08 29.28 -20.46
N GLY A 192 2.14 28.79 -19.81
CA GLY A 192 3.15 29.61 -19.13
C GLY A 192 2.89 29.80 -17.62
N GLU A 193 1.71 29.40 -17.13
CA GLU A 193 1.37 29.45 -15.71
C GLU A 193 1.66 28.11 -15.02
N ARG A 194 2.30 28.16 -13.84
CA ARG A 194 2.55 26.98 -12.99
C ARG A 194 1.37 26.74 -12.07
N LEU A 195 0.58 25.71 -12.38
CA LEU A 195 -0.59 25.32 -11.60
C LEU A 195 -0.29 24.06 -10.78
N ALA A 196 -0.33 24.17 -9.46
CA ALA A 196 -0.27 23.02 -8.57
C ALA A 196 -1.65 22.35 -8.47
N ARG A 197 -1.73 21.04 -8.73
CA ARG A 197 -2.94 20.24 -8.55
C ARG A 197 -2.68 19.07 -7.62
N ARG A 198 -3.59 18.87 -6.67
CA ARG A 198 -3.66 17.66 -5.85
C ARG A 198 -4.47 16.60 -6.58
N GLY A 199 -4.02 15.35 -6.54
CA GLY A 199 -4.69 14.22 -7.16
C GLY A 199 -3.96 12.92 -6.91
N TYR A 200 -4.19 11.93 -7.75
CA TYR A 200 -3.42 10.70 -7.78
C TYR A 200 -2.38 10.75 -8.89
N TRP A 201 -1.09 10.71 -8.53
CA TRP A 201 0.01 10.72 -9.50
C TRP A 201 0.83 9.43 -9.55
N GLY A 202 0.41 8.40 -8.81
CA GLY A 202 1.04 7.08 -8.77
C GLY A 202 0.89 6.27 -10.06
N ASP A 203 1.41 5.04 -10.05
CA ASP A 203 1.39 4.13 -11.19
C ASP A 203 -0.05 3.73 -11.58
N ILE A 204 -0.30 3.62 -12.87
CA ILE A 204 -1.57 3.16 -13.45
C ILE A 204 -1.36 2.10 -14.54
N VAL A 205 -0.12 1.58 -14.68
CA VAL A 205 0.27 0.70 -15.77
C VAL A 205 0.74 -0.66 -15.28
N VAL A 206 1.60 -0.71 -14.26
CA VAL A 206 2.38 -1.90 -13.91
C VAL A 206 1.79 -2.64 -12.70
N SER A 207 1.00 -1.96 -11.86
CA SER A 207 0.31 -2.45 -10.66
C SER A 207 1.19 -2.56 -9.42
N PRO A 208 0.62 -2.42 -8.20
CA PRO A 208 1.37 -2.55 -6.95
C PRO A 208 1.88 -3.98 -6.70
N TYR A 209 1.36 -4.99 -7.41
CA TYR A 209 1.80 -6.38 -7.26
C TYR A 209 3.28 -6.57 -7.61
N ILE A 210 3.89 -5.70 -8.42
CA ILE A 210 5.34 -5.82 -8.71
C ILE A 210 6.22 -5.69 -7.47
N ALA A 211 5.75 -5.01 -6.42
CA ALA A 211 6.57 -4.76 -5.24
C ALA A 211 6.69 -6.01 -4.36
N TYR A 212 5.60 -6.78 -4.22
CA TYR A 212 5.53 -7.88 -3.26
C TYR A 212 4.88 -9.16 -3.81
N GLY A 213 4.34 -9.14 -5.03
CA GLY A 213 3.46 -10.18 -5.57
C GLY A 213 4.05 -10.99 -6.73
N ILE A 214 5.32 -10.81 -7.09
CA ILE A 214 5.92 -11.49 -8.26
C ILE A 214 7.09 -12.42 -7.92
N GLU A 215 7.68 -12.29 -6.74
CA GLU A 215 8.81 -13.08 -6.26
C GLU A 215 8.53 -13.53 -4.83
N SER A 216 8.90 -14.75 -4.46
CA SER A 216 8.78 -15.23 -3.07
C SER A 216 9.79 -16.34 -2.78
N GLU A 217 10.14 -16.50 -1.50
CA GLU A 217 10.85 -17.68 -1.01
C GLU A 217 9.96 -18.92 -1.04
N GLU A 218 8.64 -18.77 -0.88
CA GLU A 218 7.68 -19.86 -0.96
C GLU A 218 7.42 -20.26 -2.42
N LYS A 219 8.23 -21.21 -2.91
CA LYS A 219 8.21 -21.63 -4.32
C LYS A 219 6.92 -22.33 -4.73
N SER A 220 6.13 -22.84 -3.78
CA SER A 220 4.88 -23.52 -4.12
C SER A 220 3.83 -22.58 -4.73
N PHE A 221 3.93 -21.27 -4.52
CA PHE A 221 3.01 -20.29 -5.10
C PHE A 221 3.18 -20.12 -6.61
N PHE A 222 4.33 -20.52 -7.16
CA PHE A 222 4.60 -20.47 -8.60
C PHE A 222 4.24 -21.76 -9.33
N LYS A 223 3.58 -22.71 -8.63
CA LYS A 223 3.03 -23.91 -9.28
C LYS A 223 1.96 -23.51 -10.29
N THR A 224 1.94 -24.24 -11.41
CA THR A 224 0.96 -24.04 -12.47
C THR A 224 0.08 -25.28 -12.63
N SER A 225 -1.19 -25.06 -12.95
CA SER A 225 -2.15 -26.07 -13.35
C SER A 225 -2.86 -25.58 -14.60
N ASN A 226 -2.97 -26.42 -15.63
CA ASN A 226 -3.50 -26.03 -16.95
C ASN A 226 -2.83 -24.76 -17.54
N LYS A 227 -1.52 -24.62 -17.35
CA LYS A 227 -0.70 -23.45 -17.77
C LYS A 227 -1.06 -22.12 -17.10
N MET A 228 -1.86 -22.14 -16.04
CA MET A 228 -2.16 -20.97 -15.22
C MET A 228 -1.58 -21.16 -13.82
N PHE A 229 -1.16 -20.07 -13.18
CA PHE A 229 -0.71 -20.12 -11.79
C PHE A 229 -1.86 -20.52 -10.87
N THR A 230 -1.57 -21.35 -9.88
CA THR A 230 -2.56 -21.75 -8.85
C THR A 230 -2.78 -20.68 -7.80
N LYS A 231 -1.82 -19.76 -7.68
CA LYS A 231 -1.85 -18.59 -6.78
C LYS A 231 -1.73 -17.32 -7.60
N SER A 232 -2.23 -16.23 -7.05
CA SER A 232 -2.22 -14.90 -7.65
C SER A 232 -1.11 -14.03 -7.06
N GLY A 233 -0.88 -12.86 -7.66
CA GLY A 233 0.02 -11.86 -7.06
C GLY A 233 -0.48 -11.30 -5.74
N GLU A 234 -1.80 -11.39 -5.46
CA GLU A 234 -2.38 -11.06 -4.15
C GLU A 234 -1.93 -12.07 -3.09
N ASP A 235 -2.05 -13.38 -3.36
CA ASP A 235 -1.59 -14.45 -2.45
C ASP A 235 -0.09 -14.31 -2.14
N VAL A 236 0.72 -14.05 -3.18
CA VAL A 236 2.18 -13.88 -3.04
C VAL A 236 2.51 -12.67 -2.18
N ALA A 237 1.84 -11.54 -2.40
CA ALA A 237 2.03 -10.33 -1.61
C ALA A 237 1.61 -10.51 -0.15
N GLU A 238 0.48 -11.19 0.10
CA GLU A 238 0.01 -11.49 1.44
C GLU A 238 1.02 -12.32 2.22
N TYR A 239 1.54 -13.40 1.64
CA TYR A 239 2.58 -14.21 2.28
C TYR A 239 3.86 -13.41 2.52
N ASN A 240 4.36 -12.68 1.52
CA ASN A 240 5.63 -11.96 1.64
C ASN A 240 5.57 -10.85 2.70
N ILE A 241 4.47 -10.08 2.74
CA ILE A 241 4.29 -9.06 3.77
C ILE A 241 4.12 -9.71 5.14
N THR A 242 3.35 -10.80 5.25
CA THR A 242 3.21 -11.54 6.51
C THR A 242 4.56 -12.03 7.03
N ALA A 243 5.36 -12.63 6.15
CA ALA A 243 6.69 -13.12 6.47
C ALA A 243 7.60 -11.97 6.95
N MET A 244 7.65 -10.88 6.18
CA MET A 244 8.46 -9.70 6.51
C MET A 244 8.07 -9.10 7.86
N LEU A 245 6.78 -8.94 8.12
CA LEU A 245 6.27 -8.36 9.37
C LEU A 245 6.54 -9.26 10.58
N HIS A 246 6.43 -10.58 10.40
CA HIS A 246 6.78 -11.56 11.41
C HIS A 246 8.28 -11.51 11.73
N GLU A 247 9.12 -11.55 10.71
CA GLU A 247 10.58 -11.58 10.83
C GLU A 247 11.11 -10.31 11.48
N ILE A 248 10.56 -9.13 11.14
CA ILE A 248 10.90 -7.87 11.80
C ILE A 248 10.54 -7.90 13.28
N SER A 249 9.38 -8.48 13.64
CA SER A 249 8.87 -8.45 15.02
C SER A 249 9.54 -9.49 15.92
N ASN A 250 9.83 -10.68 15.38
CA ASN A 250 10.26 -11.85 16.16
C ASN A 250 11.74 -12.22 15.94
N GLN A 251 12.39 -11.65 14.91
CA GLN A 251 13.77 -12.00 14.52
C GLN A 251 13.96 -13.49 14.16
N GLU A 252 12.88 -14.15 13.76
CA GLU A 252 12.82 -15.56 13.39
C GLU A 252 12.14 -15.69 12.02
N LYS A 253 12.58 -16.66 11.22
CA LYS A 253 12.03 -16.92 9.89
C LYS A 253 10.56 -17.29 10.00
N TYR A 254 9.72 -16.68 9.16
CA TYR A 254 8.31 -17.05 9.10
C TYR A 254 8.11 -18.45 8.50
N VAL A 255 7.30 -19.26 9.17
CA VAL A 255 6.85 -20.57 8.69
C VAL A 255 5.33 -20.52 8.60
N ALA A 256 4.80 -20.71 7.39
CA ALA A 256 3.36 -20.77 7.19
C ALA A 256 2.77 -21.99 7.93
N PRO A 257 1.57 -21.87 8.52
CA PRO A 257 0.86 -23.01 9.08
C PRO A 257 0.70 -24.10 8.01
N THR A 258 0.96 -25.35 8.37
CA THR A 258 0.62 -26.47 7.49
C THR A 258 -0.89 -26.63 7.41
N ALA A 259 -1.42 -27.05 6.26
CA ALA A 259 -2.87 -27.21 6.02
C ALA A 259 -3.61 -28.11 7.04
N GLU A 260 -2.89 -28.89 7.84
CA GLU A 260 -3.44 -29.70 8.95
C GLU A 260 -3.85 -28.85 10.17
N GLU A 261 -3.26 -27.66 10.37
CA GLU A 261 -3.54 -26.78 11.51
C GLU A 261 -4.75 -25.85 11.27
N GLU A 262 -5.07 -25.54 10.00
CA GLU A 262 -6.27 -24.77 9.63
C GLU A 262 -7.58 -25.56 9.83
N GLY A 263 -7.50 -26.89 9.96
CA GLY A 263 -8.66 -27.78 10.12
C GLY A 263 -9.11 -28.02 11.57
N VAL A 264 -8.42 -27.48 12.58
CA VAL A 264 -8.69 -27.80 14.00
C VAL A 264 -9.59 -26.79 14.71
N SER A 265 -9.90 -25.62 14.12
CA SER A 265 -10.94 -24.75 14.68
C SER A 265 -12.31 -25.10 14.12
N VAL A 266 -13.18 -25.62 15.00
CA VAL A 266 -14.61 -25.92 14.85
C VAL A 266 -14.95 -27.41 14.64
N THR A 267 -14.62 -28.24 15.64
CA THR A 267 -15.50 -29.35 16.00
C THR A 267 -15.56 -29.52 17.52
N GLY A 268 -16.72 -29.18 18.09
CA GLY A 268 -17.28 -29.82 19.27
C GLY A 268 -16.73 -29.37 20.63
N ASP A 269 -17.42 -28.42 21.25
CA ASP A 269 -17.78 -28.60 22.65
C ASP A 269 -19.31 -28.71 22.72
N GLU A 270 -19.75 -29.96 22.79
CA GLU A 270 -21.07 -30.36 23.20
C GLU A 270 -20.98 -30.75 24.70
N ILE A 271 -21.91 -30.21 25.48
CA ILE A 271 -22.46 -30.74 26.74
C ILE A 271 -21.65 -30.52 28.06
N PHE A 272 -22.00 -29.51 28.86
CA PHE A 272 -22.93 -29.57 30.02
C PHE A 272 -23.15 -28.17 30.62
#